data_AF-A0A3N5LU68-F1
#
_entry.id   AF-A0A3N5LU68-F1
#
_cell.length_a   1.000
_cell.length_b   1.000
_cell.length_c   1.000
_cell.angle_alpha   90.00
_cell.angle_beta   90.00
_cell.angle_gamma   90.00
#
_symmetry.space_group_name_H-M   'P 1'
#
loop_
_entity.id
_entity.type
_entity.pdbx_description
1 polymer ?
#
loop_
_entity_poly.entity_id
_entity_poly.type
_entity_poly.pdbx_seq_one_letter_code
_entity_poly.pdbx_strand_id
1 'polypeptide(L)' 'MDLYEALYTTRAMRRVKPDPIPEEVVRLILDAAVRSPSGGNTQNWRFLTVSDRETMARLGAWYAEAWETL' A
#
# COMPACT_ATOMS: atom_id res chain seq x y z
N MET A 1 19.25 7.65 -3.45
CA MET A 1 18.30 8.51 -2.73
C MET A 1 18.54 8.33 -1.26
N ASP A 2 18.70 9.43 -0.51
CA ASP A 2 18.77 9.39 0.95
C ASP A 2 17.36 9.48 1.59
N LEU A 3 17.28 9.37 2.91
CA LEU A 3 16.01 9.40 3.64
C LEU A 3 15.25 10.72 3.45
N TYR A 4 15.94 11.86 3.47
CA TYR A 4 15.29 13.17 3.40
C TYR A 4 14.78 13.45 2.00
N GLU A 5 15.56 13.10 0.99
CA GLU A 5 15.15 13.15 -0.41
C GLU A 5 13.90 12.30 -0.64
N ALA A 6 13.84 11.08 -0.09
CA ALA A 6 12.67 10.21 -0.18
C ALA A 6 11.42 10.87 0.44
N LEU A 7 11.55 11.38 1.67
CA LEU A 7 10.43 11.97 2.41
C LEU A 7 9.90 13.24 1.75
N TYR A 8 10.77 14.12 1.27
CA TYR A 8 10.37 15.40 0.68
C TYR A 8 9.83 15.27 -0.75
N THR A 9 10.18 14.20 -1.46
CA THR A 9 9.75 13.99 -2.85
C THR A 9 8.59 13.02 -3.00
N THR A 10 8.24 12.24 -1.96
CA THR A 10 7.11 11.30 -2.00
C THR A 10 5.79 12.04 -2.21
N ARG A 11 4.99 11.59 -3.19
CA ARG A 11 3.68 12.18 -3.54
C ARG A 11 2.58 11.14 -3.48
N ALA A 12 1.39 11.57 -3.09
CA ALA A 12 0.18 10.78 -3.27
C ALA A 12 -0.18 10.71 -4.76
N MET A 13 0.20 9.63 -5.42
CA MET A 13 0.03 9.45 -6.87
C MET A 13 -1.45 9.25 -7.23
N ARG A 14 -1.93 9.96 -8.27
CA ARG A 14 -3.30 9.82 -8.81
C ARG A 14 -3.37 8.94 -10.06
N ARG A 15 -2.23 8.64 -10.68
CA ARG A 15 -2.10 7.79 -11.85
C ARG A 15 -0.92 6.86 -11.63
N VAL A 16 -1.17 5.56 -11.71
CA VAL A 16 -0.16 4.51 -11.56
C VAL A 16 0.05 3.80 -12.88
N LYS A 17 1.28 3.32 -13.11
CA LYS A 17 1.57 2.52 -14.30
C LYS A 17 0.80 1.20 -14.26
N PRO A 18 0.49 0.61 -15.42
CA PRO A 18 -0.12 -0.70 -15.47
C PRO A 18 0.85 -1.81 -15.00
N ASP A 19 2.16 -1.60 -15.10
CA ASP A 19 3.11 -2.66 -14.80
C ASP A 19 2.97 -3.19 -13.36
N PRO A 20 2.95 -4.51 -13.16
CA PRO A 20 2.92 -5.08 -11.82
C PRO A 20 4.19 -4.71 -11.06
N ILE A 21 4.07 -4.53 -9.75
CA ILE A 21 5.22 -4.35 -8.87
C ILE A 21 5.98 -5.69 -8.81
N PRO A 22 7.31 -5.72 -9.01
CA PRO A 22 8.10 -6.94 -8.87
C PRO A 22 7.93 -7.56 -7.48
N GLU A 23 7.91 -8.89 -7.40
CA GLU A 23 7.58 -9.61 -6.16
C GLU A 23 8.59 -9.31 -5.04
N GLU A 24 9.87 -9.18 -5.38
CA GLU A 24 10.94 -8.83 -4.45
C GLU A 24 10.73 -7.45 -3.80
N VAL A 25 10.15 -6.50 -4.55
CA VAL A 25 9.82 -5.17 -4.02
C VAL A 25 8.65 -5.25 -3.06
N VAL A 26 7.61 -6.03 -3.38
CA VAL A 26 6.48 -6.27 -2.47
C VAL A 26 6.96 -6.90 -1.17
N ARG A 27 7.84 -7.90 -1.23
CA ARG A 27 8.44 -8.54 -0.04
C ARG A 27 9.23 -7.54 0.80
N LEU A 28 10.02 -6.67 0.17
CA LEU A 28 10.78 -5.62 0.87
C LEU A 28 9.85 -4.64 1.60
N ILE A 29 8.74 -4.23 0.98
CA ILE A 29 7.74 -3.35 1.60
C ILE A 29 7.13 -4.01 2.83
N LEU A 30 6.74 -5.28 2.73
CA LEU A 30 6.17 -6.02 3.86
C LEU A 30 7.18 -6.23 4.99
N ASP A 31 8.45 -6.53 4.66
CA ASP A 31 9.54 -6.65 5.62
C ASP A 31 9.74 -5.34 6.41
N ALA A 32 9.70 -4.19 5.73
CA ALA A 32 9.73 -2.90 6.41
C ALA A 32 8.49 -2.66 7.29
N ALA A 33 7.29 -2.98 6.79
CA ALA A 33 6.03 -2.73 7.48
C ALA A 33 5.91 -3.50 8.81
N VAL A 34 6.35 -4.76 8.86
CA VAL A 34 6.29 -5.58 10.08
C VAL A 34 7.21 -5.09 11.20
N ARG A 35 8.21 -4.26 10.89
CA ARG A 35 9.14 -3.67 11.87
C ARG A 35 8.63 -2.35 12.46
N SER A 36 7.44 -1.89 12.04
CA SER A 36 6.82 -0.71 12.63
C SER A 36 6.63 -0.90 14.15
N PRO A 37 6.80 0.14 14.99
CA PRO A 37 6.50 0.03 16.41
C PRO A 37 4.98 -0.11 16.63
N SER A 38 4.60 -0.87 17.66
CA SER A 38 3.20 -0.95 18.11
C SER A 38 3.13 -0.93 19.63
N GLY A 39 2.05 -0.37 20.17
CA GLY A 39 1.83 -0.31 21.63
C GLY A 39 1.87 -1.73 22.22
N GLY A 40 2.74 -1.93 23.22
CA GLY A 40 2.96 -3.25 23.83
C GLY A 40 3.45 -4.33 22.86
N ASN A 41 4.00 -3.95 21.70
CA ASN A 41 4.38 -4.85 20.62
C ASN A 41 3.24 -5.77 20.14
N THR A 42 2.00 -5.29 20.21
CA THR A 42 0.80 -6.07 19.88
C THR A 42 0.73 -6.49 18.41
N GLN A 43 1.33 -5.74 17.49
CA GLN A 43 1.42 -6.08 16.06
C GLN A 43 0.04 -6.45 15.46
N ASN A 44 -1.02 -5.74 15.86
CA ASN A 44 -2.40 -5.98 15.46
C ASN A 44 -2.72 -5.56 14.01
N TRP A 45 -1.76 -5.72 13.10
CA TRP A 45 -1.93 -5.54 11.66
C TRP A 45 -2.05 -6.88 10.95
N ARG A 46 -2.72 -6.84 9.80
CA ARG A 46 -2.71 -7.88 8.78
C ARG A 46 -2.44 -7.20 7.46
N PHE A 47 -1.53 -7.77 6.68
CA PHE A 47 -1.20 -7.27 5.35
C PHE A 47 -1.74 -8.27 4.32
N LEU A 48 -2.48 -7.76 3.35
CA LEU A 48 -2.98 -8.53 2.21
C LEU A 48 -2.57 -7.79 0.94
N THR A 49 -1.87 -8.48 0.05
CA THR A 49 -1.46 -7.94 -1.25
C THR A 49 -2.38 -8.47 -2.33
N VAL A 50 -2.91 -7.58 -3.17
CA VAL A 50 -3.78 -7.92 -4.30
C VAL A 50 -3.11 -7.43 -5.58
N SER A 51 -2.72 -8.36 -6.45
CA SER A 51 -2.10 -8.06 -7.75
C SER A 51 -3.05 -8.28 -8.93
N ASP A 52 -4.17 -8.99 -8.72
CA ASP A 52 -5.18 -9.22 -9.74
C ASP A 52 -5.95 -7.94 -10.06
N ARG A 53 -6.00 -7.61 -11.36
CA ARG A 53 -6.59 -6.38 -11.91
C ARG A 53 -8.08 -6.29 -11.67
N GLU A 54 -8.78 -7.40 -11.88
CA GLU A 54 -10.22 -7.46 -11.75
C GLU A 54 -10.62 -7.28 -10.29
N THR A 55 -9.92 -7.97 -9.39
CA THR A 55 -10.10 -7.83 -7.95
C THR A 55 -9.84 -6.39 -7.50
N MET A 56 -8.76 -5.75 -7.94
CA MET A 56 -8.49 -4.33 -7.62
C MET A 56 -9.59 -3.39 -8.15
N ALA A 57 -10.11 -3.64 -9.37
CA ALA A 57 -11.20 -2.83 -9.92
C ALA A 57 -12.49 -2.94 -9.09
N ARG A 58 -12.83 -4.16 -8.65
CA ARG A 58 -13.98 -4.41 -7.76
C ARG A 58 -13.83 -3.71 -6.41
N LEU A 59 -12.64 -3.79 -5.80
CA LEU A 59 -12.32 -3.05 -4.56
C LEU A 59 -12.46 -1.54 -4.75
N GLY A 60 -12.00 -1.01 -5.88
CA GLY A 60 -12.12 0.41 -6.22
C GLY A 60 -13.58 0.89 -6.32
N ALA A 61 -14.47 0.07 -6.88
CA ALA A 61 -15.89 0.39 -6.96
C ALA A 61 -16.54 0.47 -5.56
N TRP A 62 -16.27 -0.52 -4.70
CA TRP A 62 -16.76 -0.51 -3.31
C TRP A 62 -16.22 0.68 -2.51
N TYR A 63 -14.95 1.04 -2.72
CA TYR A 63 -14.37 2.22 -2.09
C TYR A 63 -15.07 3.51 -2.52
N ALA A 64 -15.37 3.68 -3.81
CA ALA A 64 -16.07 4.85 -4.32
C ALA A 64 -17.50 4.96 -3.76
N GLU A 65 -18.25 3.85 -3.75
CA GLU A 65 -19.58 3.78 -3.14
C GLU A 65 -19.55 4.18 -1.66
N ALA A 66 -18.63 3.60 -0.87
CA ALA A 66 -18.49 3.92 0.55
C ALA A 66 -18.18 5.41 0.77
N TRP A 67 -17.33 6.00 -0.08
CA TRP A 67 -16.96 7.41 0.01
C TRP A 67 -18.13 8.36 -0.29
N GLU A 68 -19.02 8.00 -1.22
CA GLU A 68 -20.19 8.82 -1.57
C GLU A 68 -21.30 8.77 -0.50
N THR A 69 -21.34 7.68 0.28
CA THR A 69 -22.34 7.49 1.35
C THR A 69 -21.93 8.06 2.71
N LEU A 70 -20.68 8.52 2.85
CA LEU A 70 -20.14 9.19 4.04
C LEU A 70 -20.33 10.71 3.96
#